data_AF-A0A327Z840-F1
#
_entry.id   AF-A0A327Z840-F1
#
_cell.length_a   1.000
_cell.length_b   1.000
_cell.length_c   1.000
_cell.angle_alpha   90.00
_cell.angle_beta   90.00
_cell.angle_gamma   90.00
#
_symmetry.space_group_name_H-M   'P 1'
#
loop_
_entity.id
_entity.type
_entity.pdbx_description
1 polymer ?
#
loop_
_entity_poly.entity_id
_entity_poly.type
_entity_poly.pdbx_seq_one_letter_code
_entity_poly.pdbx_strand_id
1 'polypeptide(L)'
;MADEWGIELSLAEPGTLAALAERAEAGGLDVVVLKDEDNGLDPWTTAAWLAGRTESIQIAIPRETGETHKKVSPAMAEKALDSLALLAGTRLITTALDAEIAPATTLDDVDRLIEKAGDRDRSRRPAAVRALRRDGIDYDDIPASLRKTAIEPGDPGYRGVRSTYLRGGSPGLVLRPANPAEVADALSFARRHRHVPLGIRSAGHGVSGRSTNDGGLVIDVSAMNEITVLDEHQRLVRIGPGATWKQVAAALDEHGWALGSGDYGGVGVGGLATAGGIGLLSRQHGLTIDRLRAVELTTADGTHVRASAQENPDLFWAVRGAGANFGVATAFEFEVEETDKVGWAQLVLVSPDIEQTLVEFGEVARAADRDTTVFLVTGPPRQGQSVVQLYGLVDNPDPEIVVERLTPFAQTGLLAQQQVVLTSYAQVMAEAADVGPNGHHGRGEPVTRSAFLPVLTPEFAQDAARLLRTGQVYFFQLRHMGGAIADTPAGETAFTHRTPEFQVTAMGGDRAALNNAWDRLAHHFDGLYLSFETDTRPERLTDAFPPPVLERLRGLKNDYDPTNLFRDNFNVKPREI
;
A
#
# COMPACT_ATOMS: atom_id res chain seq x y z
N MET A 1 -4.17 33.61 27.99
CA MET A 1 -4.90 32.55 28.71
C MET A 1 -4.24 31.25 28.30
N ALA A 2 -3.95 30.35 29.23
CA ALA A 2 -3.24 29.12 28.89
C ALA A 2 -4.02 28.33 27.82
N ASP A 3 -3.32 27.93 26.76
CA ASP A 3 -3.90 27.16 25.67
C ASP A 3 -4.18 25.70 26.08
N GLU A 4 -3.52 25.20 27.13
CA GLU A 4 -3.65 23.84 27.65
C GLU A 4 -4.16 23.84 29.10
N TRP A 5 -5.03 22.89 29.44
CA TRP A 5 -5.60 22.71 30.78
C TRP A 5 -5.36 21.29 31.25
N GLY A 6 -5.05 21.13 32.53
CA GLY A 6 -4.72 19.82 33.05
C GLY A 6 -5.01 19.64 34.51
N ILE A 7 -5.07 18.37 34.93
CA ILE A 7 -5.14 18.03 36.33
C ILE A 7 -3.78 17.60 36.85
N GLU A 8 -3.44 18.06 38.05
CA GLU A 8 -2.35 17.49 38.83
C GLU A 8 -2.92 16.35 39.68
N LEU A 9 -2.34 15.15 39.52
CA LEU A 9 -2.70 13.98 40.28
C LEU A 9 -1.67 13.74 41.38
N SER A 10 -2.13 13.82 42.64
CA SER A 10 -1.41 13.34 43.81
C SER A 10 -1.73 11.87 44.08
N LEU A 11 -0.79 11.12 44.66
CA LEU A 11 -0.82 9.67 44.73
C LEU A 11 -1.99 9.12 45.58
N ALA A 12 -2.76 8.20 44.99
CA ALA A 12 -3.81 7.38 45.61
C ALA A 12 -3.89 5.99 44.92
N GLU A 13 -4.85 5.14 45.28
CA GLU A 13 -5.02 3.82 44.61
C GLU A 13 -5.06 3.96 43.08
N PRO A 14 -4.37 3.08 42.33
CA PRO A 14 -4.25 3.20 40.87
C PRO A 14 -5.59 3.40 40.19
N GLY A 15 -6.60 2.62 40.60
CA GLY A 15 -7.98 2.67 40.10
C GLY A 15 -8.56 4.08 40.06
N THR A 16 -8.38 4.83 41.14
CA THR A 16 -8.86 6.21 41.26
C THR A 16 -8.11 7.13 40.30
N LEU A 17 -6.78 6.97 40.18
CA LEU A 17 -5.96 7.82 39.31
C LEU A 17 -6.35 7.68 37.84
N ALA A 18 -6.59 6.47 37.31
CA ALA A 18 -7.08 6.39 35.94
C ALA A 18 -8.54 6.83 35.80
N ALA A 19 -9.41 6.62 36.79
CA ALA A 19 -10.78 7.14 36.68
C ALA A 19 -10.77 8.67 36.54
N LEU A 20 -9.89 9.37 37.26
CA LEU A 20 -9.70 10.82 37.13
C LEU A 20 -9.11 11.19 35.76
N ALA A 21 -8.11 10.45 35.28
CA ALA A 21 -7.48 10.70 33.97
C ALA A 21 -8.43 10.40 32.79
N GLU A 22 -9.19 9.30 32.84
CA GLU A 22 -10.24 8.94 31.87
C GLU A 22 -11.34 10.01 31.87
N ARG A 23 -11.73 10.53 33.05
CA ARG A 23 -12.71 11.61 33.13
C ARG A 23 -12.17 12.93 32.57
N ALA A 24 -10.92 13.26 32.86
CA ALA A 24 -10.23 14.44 32.34
C ALA A 24 -10.13 14.38 30.82
N GLU A 25 -9.75 13.22 30.28
CA GLU A 25 -9.71 12.94 28.84
C GLU A 25 -11.11 13.08 28.21
N ALA A 26 -12.12 12.41 28.77
CA ALA A 26 -13.50 12.51 28.30
C ALA A 26 -14.07 13.94 28.42
N GLY A 27 -13.51 14.73 29.34
CA GLY A 27 -13.82 16.14 29.56
C GLY A 27 -13.07 17.11 28.65
N GLY A 28 -12.10 16.64 27.88
CA GLY A 28 -11.31 17.48 26.96
C GLY A 28 -10.18 18.26 27.63
N LEU A 29 -9.65 17.79 28.77
CA LEU A 29 -8.42 18.31 29.35
C LEU A 29 -7.20 17.75 28.59
N ASP A 30 -6.15 18.55 28.46
CA ASP A 30 -5.01 18.31 27.59
C ASP A 30 -3.93 17.44 28.25
N VAL A 31 -3.75 17.58 29.57
CA VAL A 31 -2.63 16.96 30.29
C VAL A 31 -2.99 16.52 31.71
N VAL A 32 -2.41 15.40 32.11
CA VAL A 32 -2.33 14.93 33.49
C VAL A 32 -0.90 15.09 33.96
N VAL A 33 -0.67 15.85 35.02
CA VAL A 33 0.64 16.01 35.65
C VAL A 33 0.73 15.11 36.87
N LEU A 34 1.71 14.21 36.86
CA LEU A 34 1.96 13.30 37.96
C LEU A 34 2.90 13.94 38.97
N LYS A 35 2.43 14.08 40.20
CA LYS A 35 3.24 14.61 41.29
C LYS A 35 4.01 13.49 42.00
N ASP A 36 5.28 13.75 42.30
CA ASP A 36 6.10 12.84 43.11
C ASP A 36 5.86 13.11 44.60
N GLU A 37 5.32 12.12 45.33
CA GLU A 37 5.06 12.20 46.77
C GLU A 37 5.59 10.95 47.51
N ASP A 38 6.02 11.10 48.76
CA ASP A 38 6.73 10.05 49.52
C ASP A 38 5.92 8.75 49.75
N ASN A 39 4.58 8.84 49.67
CA ASN A 39 3.64 7.75 49.93
C ASN A 39 2.78 7.42 48.69
N GLY A 40 3.11 6.36 47.97
CA GLY A 40 2.32 5.86 46.83
C GLY A 40 3.13 5.07 45.81
N LEU A 41 2.55 4.83 44.63
CA LEU A 41 3.27 4.33 43.46
C LEU A 41 4.19 5.41 42.92
N ASP A 42 5.34 5.03 42.37
CA ASP A 42 6.20 6.01 41.70
C ASP A 42 5.51 6.60 40.45
N PRO A 43 5.86 7.83 40.04
CA PRO A 43 5.28 8.49 38.88
C PRO A 43 5.40 7.68 37.58
N TRP A 44 6.42 6.84 37.43
CA TRP A 44 6.62 6.04 36.21
C TRP A 44 5.65 4.87 36.14
N THR A 45 5.43 4.16 37.25
CA THR A 45 4.41 3.10 37.34
C THR A 45 3.01 3.66 37.13
N THR A 46 2.72 4.84 37.72
CA THR A 46 1.44 5.52 37.52
C THR A 46 1.25 5.92 36.06
N ALA A 47 2.27 6.47 35.42
CA ALA A 47 2.24 6.82 34.00
C ALA A 47 1.97 5.61 33.10
N ALA A 48 2.54 4.44 33.42
CA ALA A 48 2.29 3.21 32.65
C ALA A 48 0.83 2.79 32.76
N TRP A 49 0.24 2.93 33.95
CA TRP A 49 -1.16 2.61 34.19
C TRP A 49 -2.08 3.58 33.44
N LEU A 50 -1.83 4.88 33.52
CA LEU A 50 -2.59 5.89 32.79
C LEU A 50 -2.46 5.68 31.28
N ALA A 51 -1.26 5.45 30.77
CA ALA A 51 -1.03 5.26 29.34
C ALA A 51 -1.79 4.07 28.75
N GLY A 52 -2.05 3.03 29.56
CA GLY A 52 -2.85 1.87 29.17
C GLY A 52 -4.37 2.05 29.35
N ARG A 53 -4.81 3.14 29.98
CA ARG A 53 -6.23 3.40 30.30
C ARG A 53 -6.80 4.63 29.61
N THR A 54 -5.94 5.54 29.15
CA THR A 54 -6.31 6.70 28.35
C THR A 54 -5.77 6.56 26.93
N GLU A 55 -6.35 7.29 25.99
CA GLU A 55 -6.00 7.17 24.56
C GLU A 55 -5.24 8.38 24.00
N SER A 56 -5.44 9.57 24.57
CA SER A 56 -5.16 10.86 23.95
C SER A 56 -4.60 11.91 24.91
N ILE A 57 -4.98 11.90 26.20
CA ILE A 57 -4.49 12.86 27.19
C ILE A 57 -2.98 12.71 27.41
N GLN A 58 -2.29 13.84 27.53
CA GLN A 58 -0.85 13.85 27.79
C GLN A 58 -0.56 13.44 29.24
N ILE A 59 0.56 12.77 29.46
CA ILE A 59 1.02 12.33 30.78
C ILE A 59 2.36 13.00 31.05
N ALA A 60 2.35 13.99 31.91
CA ALA A 60 3.53 14.73 32.30
C ALA A 60 4.14 14.18 33.57
N ILE A 61 5.44 13.92 33.52
CA ILE A 61 6.27 13.54 34.66
C ILE A 61 7.28 14.68 34.84
N PRO A 62 7.11 15.58 35.82
CA PRO A 62 8.00 16.71 36.04
C PRO A 62 9.44 16.23 36.25
N ARG A 63 10.39 16.77 35.47
CA ARG A 63 11.84 16.54 35.66
C ARG A 63 12.47 17.43 36.73
N GLU A 64 11.74 18.44 37.22
CA GLU A 64 12.24 19.41 38.19
C GLU A 64 12.07 18.94 39.64
N THR A 65 12.88 17.96 40.04
CA THR A 65 13.52 17.97 41.36
C THR A 65 14.85 17.25 41.20
N GLY A 66 15.95 17.94 41.47
CA GLY A 66 17.32 17.39 41.46
C GLY A 66 17.58 16.32 42.53
N GLU A 67 16.54 15.63 42.99
CA GLU A 67 16.59 14.44 43.80
C GLU A 67 15.82 13.38 43.02
N THR A 68 16.55 12.45 42.39
CA THR A 68 15.99 11.14 42.05
C THR A 68 15.13 10.68 43.21
N HIS A 69 13.86 10.35 42.96
CA HIS A 69 13.00 9.62 43.90
C HIS A 69 13.89 8.67 44.71
N LYS A 70 13.86 8.73 46.05
CA LYS A 70 14.77 7.95 46.91
C LYS A 70 14.76 6.42 46.66
N LYS A 71 13.89 5.93 45.76
CA LYS A 71 13.65 4.53 45.39
C LYS A 71 13.98 4.16 43.94
N VAL A 72 14.31 5.11 43.04
CA VAL A 72 14.54 4.82 41.60
C VAL A 72 15.89 5.38 41.15
N SER A 73 16.76 4.50 40.63
CA SER A 73 18.05 4.91 40.08
C SER A 73 17.90 5.61 38.72
N PRO A 74 18.84 6.48 38.31
CA PRO A 74 18.82 7.12 36.98
C PRO A 74 18.66 6.12 35.82
N ALA A 75 19.33 4.97 35.89
CA ALA A 75 19.23 3.92 34.86
C ALA A 75 17.85 3.24 34.82
N MET A 76 17.16 3.13 35.97
CA MET A 76 15.79 2.62 36.02
C MET A 76 14.79 3.63 35.45
N ALA A 77 14.98 4.93 35.72
CA ALA A 77 14.17 5.98 35.13
C ALA A 77 14.34 6.04 33.61
N GLU A 78 15.57 5.92 33.10
CA GLU A 78 15.87 5.88 31.66
C GLU A 78 15.22 4.66 30.97
N LYS A 79 15.31 3.48 31.59
CA LYS A 79 14.66 2.26 31.06
C LYS A 79 13.12 2.34 31.14
N ALA A 80 12.57 2.97 32.17
CA ALA A 80 11.14 3.21 32.30
C ALA A 80 10.65 4.20 31.24
N LEU A 81 11.43 5.24 30.94
CA LEU A 81 11.20 6.18 29.84
C LEU A 81 11.13 5.47 28.49
N ASP A 82 12.10 4.60 28.17
CA ASP A 82 12.08 3.83 26.93
C ASP A 82 10.83 2.94 26.82
N SER A 83 10.45 2.31 27.92
CA SER A 83 9.25 1.44 27.97
C SER A 83 7.95 2.24 27.86
N LEU A 84 7.88 3.40 28.51
CA LEU A 84 6.74 4.31 28.45
C LEU A 84 6.64 5.00 27.10
N ALA A 85 7.75 5.32 26.43
CA ALA A 85 7.74 5.85 25.07
C ALA A 85 7.12 4.86 24.07
N LEU A 86 7.19 3.56 24.33
CA LEU A 86 6.49 2.54 23.54
C LEU A 86 4.97 2.50 23.82
N LEU A 87 4.55 2.79 25.05
CA LEU A 87 3.14 2.73 25.50
C LEU A 87 2.37 4.05 25.30
N ALA A 88 2.95 5.16 25.74
CA ALA A 88 2.38 6.50 25.68
C ALA A 88 2.73 7.24 24.39
N GLY A 89 3.82 6.86 23.71
CA GLY A 89 4.27 7.54 22.49
C GLY A 89 4.57 9.01 22.74
N THR A 90 4.02 9.89 21.90
CA THR A 90 4.14 11.35 22.00
C THR A 90 3.32 11.96 23.14
N ARG A 91 2.51 11.17 23.86
CA ARG A 91 1.73 11.62 25.02
C ARG A 91 2.59 11.82 26.26
N LEU A 92 3.79 11.24 26.33
CA LEU A 92 4.67 11.38 27.49
C LEU A 92 5.43 12.71 27.45
N ILE A 93 5.30 13.52 28.49
CA ILE A 93 5.95 14.83 28.60
C ILE A 93 6.90 14.83 29.79
N THR A 94 8.14 15.26 29.56
CA THR A 94 9.19 15.33 30.60
C THR A 94 9.81 16.73 30.72
N THR A 95 9.27 17.70 30.01
CA THR A 95 9.70 19.09 29.97
C THR A 95 8.66 19.99 30.62
N ALA A 96 9.02 21.24 30.92
CA ALA A 96 8.08 22.22 31.45
C ALA A 96 6.86 22.39 30.51
N LEU A 97 5.69 22.56 31.11
CA LEU A 97 4.40 22.72 30.45
C LEU A 97 3.87 24.14 30.68
N ASP A 98 3.35 24.75 29.63
CA ASP A 98 2.62 26.02 29.71
C ASP A 98 1.11 25.72 29.71
N ALA A 99 0.65 25.09 30.79
CA ALA A 99 -0.73 24.65 30.98
C ALA A 99 -1.31 25.19 32.29
N GLU A 100 -2.60 25.51 32.31
CA GLU A 100 -3.33 25.81 33.53
C GLU A 100 -3.67 24.49 34.23
N ILE A 101 -2.88 24.16 35.26
CA ILE A 101 -2.97 22.90 36.00
C ILE A 101 -3.64 23.14 37.35
N ALA A 102 -4.62 22.31 37.71
CA ALA A 102 -5.23 22.31 39.03
C ALA A 102 -5.19 20.92 39.68
N PRO A 103 -4.96 20.81 41.00
CA PRO A 103 -4.98 19.52 41.68
C PRO A 103 -6.38 18.89 41.63
N ALA A 104 -6.43 17.58 41.36
CA ALA A 104 -7.67 16.80 41.36
C ALA A 104 -7.53 15.53 42.19
N THR A 105 -8.44 15.36 43.15
CA THR A 105 -8.50 14.18 44.02
C THR A 105 -9.82 13.40 43.88
N THR A 106 -10.83 14.04 43.29
CA THR A 106 -12.17 13.50 43.08
C THR A 106 -12.67 13.83 41.67
N LEU A 107 -13.66 13.07 41.16
CA LEU A 107 -14.27 13.36 39.85
C LEU A 107 -14.89 14.77 39.80
N ASP A 108 -15.43 15.25 40.92
CA ASP A 108 -15.98 16.61 41.04
C ASP A 108 -14.92 17.71 40.90
N ASP A 109 -13.65 17.43 41.24
CA ASP A 109 -12.55 18.37 41.00
C ASP A 109 -12.25 18.46 39.49
N VAL A 110 -12.26 17.31 38.80
CA VAL A 110 -12.07 17.22 37.35
C VAL A 110 -13.21 17.93 36.62
N ASP A 111 -14.46 17.69 37.02
CA ASP A 111 -15.65 18.29 36.43
C ASP A 111 -15.65 19.81 36.54
N ARG A 112 -15.27 20.37 37.70
CA ARG A 112 -15.12 21.82 37.87
C ARG A 112 -14.05 22.40 36.96
N LEU A 113 -12.96 21.67 36.72
CA LEU A 113 -11.91 22.11 35.82
C LEU A 113 -12.36 22.05 34.37
N ILE A 114 -13.11 21.02 33.98
CA ILE A 114 -13.74 20.90 32.65
C ILE A 114 -14.69 22.08 32.40
N GLU A 115 -15.54 22.42 33.35
CA GLU A 115 -16.44 23.58 33.25
C GLU A 115 -15.67 24.89 33.11
N LYS A 116 -14.57 25.04 33.85
CA LYS A 116 -13.71 26.24 33.81
C LYS A 116 -12.93 26.34 32.50
N ALA A 117 -12.51 25.21 31.93
CA ALA A 117 -11.86 25.15 30.62
C ALA A 117 -12.82 25.56 29.49
N GLY A 118 -14.13 25.37 29.69
CA GLY A 118 -15.22 25.81 28.80
C GLY A 118 -15.45 24.91 27.59
N ASP A 119 -16.41 25.27 26.74
CA ASP A 119 -16.71 24.58 25.47
C ASP A 119 -15.63 24.93 24.43
N ARG A 120 -14.42 24.44 24.67
CA ARG A 120 -13.34 24.46 23.69
C ARG A 120 -13.78 23.56 22.53
N ASP A 121 -13.43 23.95 21.31
CA ASP A 121 -13.65 23.11 20.14
C ASP A 121 -12.96 21.75 20.38
N ARG A 122 -13.77 20.75 20.73
CA ARG A 122 -13.35 19.36 21.00
C ARG A 122 -12.71 18.69 19.78
N SER A 123 -12.70 19.37 18.63
CA SER A 123 -11.97 18.97 17.43
C SER A 123 -10.50 19.39 17.43
N ARG A 124 -10.04 20.22 18.38
CA ARG A 124 -8.63 20.62 18.47
C ARG A 124 -7.77 19.44 18.90
N ARG A 125 -6.85 19.06 18.01
CA ARG A 125 -5.88 17.99 18.26
C ARG A 125 -4.99 18.34 19.46
N PRO A 126 -4.50 17.33 20.23
CA PRO A 126 -3.56 17.55 21.31
C PRO A 126 -2.32 18.33 20.84
N ALA A 127 -1.74 19.15 21.71
CA ALA A 127 -0.60 19.98 21.32
C ALA A 127 0.63 19.19 20.85
N ALA A 128 0.85 17.98 21.40
CA ALA A 128 1.91 17.09 20.93
C ALA A 128 1.71 16.65 19.47
N VAL A 129 0.46 16.47 19.01
CA VAL A 129 0.13 16.20 17.60
C VAL A 129 0.33 17.47 16.77
N ARG A 130 -0.18 18.60 17.27
CA ARG A 130 -0.03 19.91 16.59
C ARG A 130 1.42 20.31 16.39
N ALA A 131 2.31 19.99 17.33
CA ALA A 131 3.75 20.25 17.24
C ALA A 131 4.45 19.45 16.13
N LEU A 132 3.82 18.39 15.62
CA LEU A 132 4.33 17.55 14.53
C LEU A 132 3.70 17.87 13.16
N ARG A 133 2.80 18.87 13.11
CA ARG A 133 2.25 19.41 11.87
C ARG A 133 3.36 19.93 10.96
N ARG A 134 3.14 19.83 9.64
CA ARG A 134 4.09 20.25 8.61
C ARG A 134 3.65 21.58 8.00
N ASP A 135 4.62 22.44 7.72
CA ASP A 135 4.36 23.69 7.01
C ASP A 135 3.74 23.43 5.64
N GLY A 136 2.87 24.34 5.20
CA GLY A 136 2.18 24.23 3.90
C GLY A 136 0.92 23.35 3.91
N ILE A 137 0.45 22.90 5.07
CA ILE A 137 -0.84 22.21 5.20
C ILE A 137 -1.74 23.00 6.18
N ASP A 138 -2.95 23.34 5.73
CA ASP A 138 -3.95 24.03 6.52
C ASP A 138 -4.78 23.03 7.35
N TYR A 139 -4.22 22.54 8.45
CA TYR A 139 -4.83 21.52 9.31
C TYR A 139 -6.13 21.97 9.98
N ASP A 140 -6.31 23.27 10.19
CA ASP A 140 -7.49 23.79 10.87
C ASP A 140 -8.68 23.94 9.91
N ASP A 141 -8.43 23.90 8.59
CA ASP A 141 -9.45 23.94 7.54
C ASP A 141 -9.61 22.59 6.80
N ILE A 142 -9.37 21.48 7.50
CA ILE A 142 -9.75 20.14 7.02
C ILE A 142 -11.29 20.10 6.85
N PRO A 143 -11.83 19.56 5.74
CA PRO A 143 -13.27 19.47 5.54
C PRO A 143 -13.97 18.72 6.67
N ALA A 144 -15.13 19.23 7.11
CA ALA A 144 -15.85 18.70 8.28
C ALA A 144 -16.17 17.19 8.15
N SER A 145 -16.45 16.73 6.92
CA SER A 145 -16.69 15.31 6.58
C SER A 145 -15.49 14.40 6.85
N LEU A 146 -14.27 14.94 6.81
CA LEU A 146 -13.01 14.17 6.94
C LEU A 146 -12.30 14.37 8.29
N ARG A 147 -12.66 15.40 9.07
CA ARG A 147 -11.93 15.75 10.32
C ARG A 147 -11.77 14.58 11.29
N LYS A 148 -12.81 13.76 11.42
CA LYS A 148 -12.84 12.61 12.34
C LYS A 148 -11.90 11.48 11.89
N THR A 149 -11.76 11.27 10.60
CA THR A 149 -10.98 10.15 10.03
C THR A 149 -9.61 10.58 9.52
N ALA A 150 -9.32 11.89 9.50
CA ALA A 150 -8.02 12.43 9.22
C ALA A 150 -6.99 11.95 10.26
N ILE A 151 -5.78 11.62 9.79
CA ILE A 151 -4.67 11.17 10.63
C ILE A 151 -3.50 12.13 10.43
N GLU A 152 -3.12 12.79 11.53
CA GLU A 152 -1.98 13.69 11.61
C GLU A 152 -0.73 12.97 12.16
N PRO A 153 0.48 13.47 11.89
CA PRO A 153 1.70 13.04 12.56
C PRO A 153 1.54 13.08 14.09
N GLY A 154 1.82 11.96 14.76
CA GLY A 154 1.67 11.83 16.20
C GLY A 154 0.36 11.19 16.66
N ASP A 155 -0.66 11.08 15.79
CA ASP A 155 -1.85 10.30 16.11
C ASP A 155 -1.50 8.80 16.29
N PRO A 156 -2.20 8.07 17.19
CA PRO A 156 -1.96 6.63 17.40
C PRO A 156 -1.99 5.80 16.10
N GLY A 157 -2.90 6.14 15.18
CA GLY A 157 -3.06 5.46 13.89
C GLY A 157 -2.00 5.81 12.82
N TYR A 158 -1.16 6.83 13.05
CA TYR A 158 -0.23 7.35 12.03
C TYR A 158 0.78 6.28 11.55
N ARG A 159 1.25 5.42 12.46
CA ARG A 159 2.17 4.32 12.11
C ARG A 159 1.57 3.38 11.06
N GLY A 160 0.25 3.18 11.08
CA GLY A 160 -0.47 2.30 10.15
C GLY A 160 -0.57 2.81 8.72
N VAL A 161 -0.48 4.13 8.54
CA VAL A 161 -0.73 4.79 7.26
C VAL A 161 0.49 5.47 6.66
N ARG A 162 1.56 5.67 7.43
CA ARG A 162 2.76 6.39 6.95
C ARG A 162 3.57 5.62 5.91
N SER A 163 3.67 4.30 6.04
CA SER A 163 4.52 3.44 5.20
C SER A 163 3.71 2.60 4.22
N THR A 164 4.33 2.22 3.12
CA THR A 164 3.85 1.23 2.14
C THR A 164 4.53 -0.12 2.39
N TYR A 165 4.15 -1.15 1.64
CA TYR A 165 4.68 -2.50 1.76
C TYR A 165 6.22 -2.53 1.75
N LEU A 166 6.86 -1.80 0.83
CA LEU A 166 8.31 -1.80 0.64
C LEU A 166 8.99 -0.48 1.03
N ARG A 167 8.27 0.65 1.05
CA ARG A 167 8.85 1.99 1.28
C ARG A 167 8.29 2.69 2.50
N GLY A 168 9.16 3.32 3.27
CA GLY A 168 8.78 4.22 4.35
C GLY A 168 8.19 5.52 3.81
N GLY A 169 7.49 6.23 4.67
CA GLY A 169 6.96 7.56 4.37
C GLY A 169 6.69 8.32 5.66
N SER A 170 6.55 9.64 5.52
CA SER A 170 6.22 10.56 6.60
C SER A 170 5.22 11.62 6.10
N PRO A 171 4.02 11.22 5.63
CA PRO A 171 3.04 12.14 5.10
C PRO A 171 2.64 13.19 6.14
N GLY A 172 2.44 14.43 5.73
CA GLY A 172 2.01 15.52 6.60
C GLY A 172 0.55 15.39 7.04
N LEU A 173 -0.31 14.78 6.24
CA LEU A 173 -1.71 14.52 6.59
C LEU A 173 -2.27 13.35 5.76
N VAL A 174 -2.98 12.43 6.41
CA VAL A 174 -3.71 11.35 5.72
C VAL A 174 -5.21 11.59 5.85
N LEU A 175 -5.91 11.76 4.72
CA LEU A 175 -7.36 11.89 4.63
C LEU A 175 -7.96 10.53 4.26
N ARG A 176 -8.95 10.05 5.01
CA ARG A 176 -9.53 8.71 4.85
C ARG A 176 -11.02 8.79 4.47
N PRO A 177 -11.34 9.11 3.21
CA PRO A 177 -12.72 9.15 2.75
C PRO A 177 -13.34 7.75 2.75
N ALA A 178 -14.60 7.66 3.15
CA ALA A 178 -15.39 6.43 3.16
C ALA A 178 -16.43 6.35 2.03
N ASN A 179 -16.60 7.43 1.24
CA ASN A 179 -17.56 7.51 0.15
C ASN A 179 -17.11 8.54 -0.91
N PRO A 180 -17.75 8.59 -2.10
CA PRO A 180 -17.37 9.53 -3.15
C PRO A 180 -17.40 11.00 -2.72
N ALA A 181 -18.42 11.45 -1.99
CA ALA A 181 -18.53 12.86 -1.59
C ALA A 181 -17.34 13.30 -0.71
N GLU A 182 -16.90 12.44 0.21
CA GLU A 182 -15.69 12.67 1.01
C GLU A 182 -14.41 12.67 0.16
N VAL A 183 -14.36 11.90 -0.93
CA VAL A 183 -13.24 11.97 -1.90
C VAL A 183 -13.23 13.34 -2.58
N ALA A 184 -14.39 13.88 -2.98
CA ALA A 184 -14.47 15.21 -3.58
C ALA A 184 -14.01 16.30 -2.59
N ASP A 185 -14.40 16.19 -1.31
CA ASP A 185 -13.91 17.08 -0.25
C ASP A 185 -12.39 16.98 -0.07
N ALA A 186 -11.84 15.76 -0.07
CA ALA A 186 -10.40 15.53 0.05
C ALA A 186 -9.62 16.13 -1.13
N LEU A 187 -10.14 15.98 -2.35
CA LEU A 187 -9.54 16.56 -3.55
C LEU A 187 -9.68 18.09 -3.56
N SER A 188 -10.79 18.62 -3.08
CA SER A 188 -10.96 20.06 -2.91
C SER A 188 -9.91 20.64 -1.95
N PHE A 189 -9.67 19.96 -0.83
CA PHE A 189 -8.58 20.29 0.10
C PHE A 189 -7.22 20.18 -0.58
N ALA A 190 -6.94 19.09 -1.30
CA ALA A 190 -5.66 18.88 -1.98
C ALA A 190 -5.35 19.94 -3.05
N ARG A 191 -6.36 20.43 -3.79
CA ARG A 191 -6.19 21.51 -4.77
C ARG A 191 -5.65 22.80 -4.16
N ARG A 192 -6.07 23.15 -2.94
CA ARG A 192 -5.57 24.33 -2.21
C ARG A 192 -4.11 24.14 -1.74
N HIS A 193 -3.68 22.89 -1.61
CA HIS A 193 -2.36 22.50 -1.12
C HIS A 193 -1.46 21.92 -2.23
N ARG A 194 -1.65 22.36 -3.48
CA ARG A 194 -0.89 21.86 -4.64
C ARG A 194 0.64 22.00 -4.56
N HIS A 195 1.14 22.78 -3.62
CA HIS A 195 2.57 22.97 -3.41
C HIS A 195 3.21 21.84 -2.59
N VAL A 196 2.42 20.98 -1.94
CA VAL A 196 2.90 19.74 -1.29
C VAL A 196 2.58 18.51 -2.15
N PRO A 197 3.29 17.38 -1.98
CA PRO A 197 3.01 16.13 -2.70
C PRO A 197 1.62 15.55 -2.37
N LEU A 198 1.01 14.83 -3.30
CA LEU A 198 -0.27 14.15 -3.15
C LEU A 198 -0.16 12.66 -3.52
N GLY A 199 -0.23 11.77 -2.52
CA GLY A 199 -0.32 10.33 -2.72
C GLY A 199 -1.76 9.84 -2.71
N ILE A 200 -2.12 8.92 -3.62
CA ILE A 200 -3.38 8.17 -3.56
C ILE A 200 -3.08 6.74 -3.12
N ARG A 201 -3.77 6.28 -2.08
CA ARG A 201 -3.47 5.04 -1.39
C ARG A 201 -4.68 4.12 -1.34
N SER A 202 -4.55 2.95 -1.96
CA SER A 202 -5.37 1.76 -1.70
C SER A 202 -4.69 0.95 -0.58
N ALA A 203 -4.31 -0.32 -0.79
CA ALA A 203 -3.62 -1.11 0.22
C ALA A 203 -2.11 -0.80 0.39
N GLY A 204 -1.58 0.23 -0.28
CA GLY A 204 -0.18 0.67 -0.12
C GLY A 204 0.89 -0.32 -0.60
N HIS A 205 0.65 -1.03 -1.72
CA HIS A 205 1.53 -2.10 -2.21
C HIS A 205 2.47 -1.72 -3.37
N GLY A 206 2.31 -0.53 -3.95
CA GLY A 206 3.09 -0.11 -5.12
C GLY A 206 4.58 0.02 -4.81
N VAL A 207 5.44 -0.70 -5.54
CA VAL A 207 6.89 -0.78 -5.27
C VAL A 207 7.60 0.57 -5.38
N SER A 208 7.02 1.49 -6.15
CA SER A 208 7.54 2.84 -6.33
C SER A 208 7.33 3.76 -5.13
N GLY A 209 6.47 3.38 -4.18
CA GLY A 209 6.17 4.19 -2.99
C GLY A 209 5.31 5.43 -3.24
N ARG A 210 4.73 5.56 -4.44
CA ARG A 210 3.93 6.73 -4.87
C ARG A 210 2.60 6.89 -4.11
N SER A 211 2.19 5.87 -3.35
CA SER A 211 1.04 5.92 -2.44
C SER A 211 1.39 6.43 -1.03
N THR A 212 2.59 6.96 -0.83
CA THR A 212 3.00 7.74 0.34
C THR A 212 3.94 8.87 -0.11
N ASN A 213 4.36 9.73 0.82
CA ASN A 213 5.29 10.82 0.57
C ASN A 213 5.96 11.28 1.88
N ASP A 214 6.76 12.35 1.80
CA ASP A 214 7.28 13.08 2.96
C ASP A 214 6.67 14.48 2.99
N GLY A 215 5.97 14.79 4.07
CA GLY A 215 5.37 16.11 4.33
C GLY A 215 4.14 16.47 3.50
N GLY A 216 3.66 15.61 2.61
CA GLY A 216 2.51 15.87 1.74
C GLY A 216 1.19 15.31 2.25
N LEU A 217 0.19 15.32 1.37
CA LEU A 217 -1.13 14.74 1.60
C LEU A 217 -1.17 13.31 1.09
N VAL A 218 -1.88 12.44 1.80
CA VAL A 218 -2.28 11.12 1.31
C VAL A 218 -3.79 11.00 1.39
N ILE A 219 -4.43 10.64 0.28
CA ILE A 219 -5.84 10.23 0.27
C ILE A 219 -5.86 8.70 0.29
N ASP A 220 -6.29 8.15 1.42
CA ASP A 220 -6.33 6.70 1.67
C ASP A 220 -7.77 6.18 1.53
N VAL A 221 -8.02 5.45 0.45
CA VAL A 221 -9.32 4.88 0.09
C VAL A 221 -9.59 3.52 0.70
N SER A 222 -8.77 3.05 1.66
CA SER A 222 -8.91 1.73 2.31
C SER A 222 -10.27 1.50 2.98
N ALA A 223 -10.97 2.57 3.37
CA ALA A 223 -12.31 2.48 3.95
C ALA A 223 -13.39 2.12 2.92
N MET A 224 -13.15 2.33 1.62
CA MET A 224 -14.06 1.93 0.54
C MET A 224 -13.69 0.53 0.04
N ASN A 225 -13.94 -0.49 0.86
CA ASN A 225 -13.53 -1.88 0.62
C ASN A 225 -14.69 -2.87 0.49
N GLU A 226 -15.91 -2.36 0.25
CA GLU A 226 -17.10 -3.19 0.07
C GLU A 226 -17.02 -4.02 -1.23
N ILE A 227 -17.52 -5.25 -1.18
CA ILE A 227 -17.65 -6.17 -2.31
C ILE A 227 -19.09 -6.64 -2.36
N THR A 228 -19.77 -6.39 -3.47
CA THR A 228 -21.19 -6.74 -3.66
C THR A 228 -21.41 -7.42 -5.00
N VAL A 229 -22.27 -8.44 -5.02
CA VAL A 229 -22.75 -9.03 -6.28
C VAL A 229 -23.89 -8.16 -6.80
N LEU A 230 -23.74 -7.64 -8.02
CA LEU A 230 -24.75 -6.82 -8.67
C LEU A 230 -25.73 -7.68 -9.48
N ASP A 231 -25.22 -8.71 -10.15
CA ASP A 231 -26.01 -9.63 -10.97
C ASP A 231 -25.34 -11.02 -10.99
N GLU A 232 -26.00 -12.02 -10.43
CA GLU A 232 -25.48 -13.40 -10.37
C GLU A 232 -25.45 -14.08 -11.74
N HIS A 233 -26.41 -13.79 -12.61
CA HIS A 233 -26.49 -14.41 -13.93
C HIS A 233 -25.40 -13.89 -14.86
N GLN A 234 -25.09 -12.59 -14.76
CA GLN A 234 -23.99 -11.97 -15.49
C GLN A 234 -22.63 -12.13 -14.80
N ARG A 235 -22.61 -12.64 -13.55
CA ARG A 235 -21.42 -12.66 -12.68
C ARG A 235 -20.80 -11.27 -12.57
N LEU A 236 -21.65 -10.25 -12.44
CA LEU A 236 -21.24 -8.86 -12.32
C LEU A 236 -21.11 -8.51 -10.84
N VAL A 237 -19.93 -8.05 -10.43
CA VAL A 237 -19.64 -7.66 -9.05
C VAL A 237 -19.13 -6.23 -8.98
N ARG A 238 -19.47 -5.53 -7.91
CA ARG A 238 -18.97 -4.21 -7.58
C ARG A 238 -17.97 -4.31 -6.43
N ILE A 239 -16.78 -3.75 -6.65
CA ILE A 239 -15.64 -3.85 -5.73
C ILE A 239 -15.12 -2.45 -5.42
N GLY A 240 -14.99 -2.15 -4.12
CA GLY A 240 -14.40 -0.92 -3.62
C GLY A 240 -12.88 -0.86 -3.86
N PRO A 241 -12.32 0.33 -4.14
CA PRO A 241 -10.89 0.52 -4.44
C PRO A 241 -9.97 0.21 -3.26
N GLY A 242 -10.50 0.22 -2.03
CA GLY A 242 -9.80 -0.05 -0.79
C GLY A 242 -9.67 -1.53 -0.43
N ALA A 243 -10.41 -2.41 -1.12
CA ALA A 243 -10.31 -3.85 -0.90
C ALA A 243 -8.93 -4.40 -1.32
N THR A 244 -8.55 -5.54 -0.73
CA THR A 244 -7.39 -6.32 -1.17
C THR A 244 -7.81 -7.51 -2.03
N TRP A 245 -6.91 -8.01 -2.87
CA TRP A 245 -7.24 -9.16 -3.73
C TRP A 245 -7.49 -10.46 -2.95
N LYS A 246 -6.95 -10.59 -1.73
CA LYS A 246 -7.31 -11.67 -0.79
C LYS A 246 -8.78 -11.56 -0.34
N GLN A 247 -9.25 -10.35 -0.03
CA GLN A 247 -10.65 -10.10 0.33
C GLN A 247 -11.59 -10.37 -0.84
N VAL A 248 -11.22 -9.90 -2.04
CA VAL A 248 -11.98 -10.19 -3.27
C VAL A 248 -12.06 -11.68 -3.54
N ALA A 249 -10.93 -12.39 -3.52
CA ALA A 249 -10.93 -13.82 -3.78
C ALA A 249 -11.77 -14.60 -2.75
N ALA A 250 -11.69 -14.24 -1.47
CA ALA A 250 -12.52 -14.87 -0.43
C ALA A 250 -14.03 -14.62 -0.64
N ALA A 251 -14.43 -13.40 -1.02
CA ALA A 251 -15.83 -13.07 -1.27
C ALA A 251 -16.40 -13.80 -2.50
N LEU A 252 -15.58 -13.99 -3.55
CA LEU A 252 -16.00 -14.69 -4.76
C LEU A 252 -16.02 -16.22 -4.62
N ASP A 253 -15.19 -16.79 -3.73
CA ASP A 253 -15.10 -18.24 -3.47
C ASP A 253 -16.44 -18.84 -3.05
N GLU A 254 -17.26 -18.09 -2.30
CA GLU A 254 -18.60 -18.49 -1.85
C GLU A 254 -19.56 -18.76 -3.02
N HIS A 255 -19.30 -18.16 -4.18
CA HIS A 255 -20.08 -18.30 -5.40
C HIS A 255 -19.45 -19.26 -6.41
N GLY A 256 -18.29 -19.85 -6.10
CA GLY A 256 -17.50 -20.62 -7.07
C GLY A 256 -16.94 -19.75 -8.19
N TRP A 257 -16.62 -18.49 -7.90
CA TRP A 257 -16.10 -17.53 -8.88
C TRP A 257 -14.67 -17.09 -8.56
N ALA A 258 -13.96 -16.64 -9.59
CA ALA A 258 -12.66 -15.98 -9.47
C ALA A 258 -12.56 -14.75 -10.37
N LEU A 259 -11.72 -13.82 -9.93
CA LEU A 259 -11.24 -12.70 -10.73
C LEU A 259 -9.72 -12.68 -10.70
N GLY A 260 -9.11 -12.85 -11.87
CA GLY A 260 -7.66 -12.78 -12.01
C GLY A 260 -7.12 -11.41 -11.58
N SER A 261 -6.08 -11.42 -10.74
CA SER A 261 -5.44 -10.21 -10.21
C SER A 261 -3.92 -10.23 -10.42
N GLY A 262 -3.16 -10.37 -9.35
CA GLY A 262 -1.72 -10.65 -9.36
C GLY A 262 -1.44 -12.05 -8.81
N ASP A 263 -0.31 -12.18 -8.13
CA ASP A 263 0.19 -13.37 -7.41
C ASP A 263 0.28 -13.15 -5.89
N TYR A 264 -0.20 -12.01 -5.39
CA TYR A 264 -0.13 -11.67 -3.97
C TYR A 264 -1.41 -10.99 -3.48
N GLY A 265 -2.12 -11.63 -2.56
CA GLY A 265 -3.43 -11.18 -2.06
C GLY A 265 -3.43 -9.88 -1.25
N GLY A 266 -2.29 -9.44 -0.71
CA GLY A 266 -2.18 -8.18 0.03
C GLY A 266 -2.24 -6.92 -0.85
N VAL A 267 -2.17 -7.08 -2.18
CA VAL A 267 -2.24 -5.95 -3.12
C VAL A 267 -3.66 -5.36 -3.13
N GLY A 268 -3.74 -4.03 -3.20
CA GLY A 268 -5.01 -3.31 -3.22
C GLY A 268 -5.64 -3.26 -4.61
N VAL A 269 -6.97 -3.29 -4.66
CA VAL A 269 -7.75 -3.29 -5.90
C VAL A 269 -7.46 -2.03 -6.72
N GLY A 270 -7.57 -0.84 -6.12
CA GLY A 270 -7.52 0.42 -6.87
C GLY A 270 -6.26 0.60 -7.73
N GLY A 271 -5.08 0.26 -7.21
CA GLY A 271 -3.83 0.40 -7.96
C GLY A 271 -3.69 -0.63 -9.07
N LEU A 272 -4.01 -1.90 -8.81
CA LEU A 272 -3.84 -2.98 -9.78
C LEU A 272 -4.90 -2.90 -10.90
N ALA A 273 -6.15 -2.65 -10.53
CA ALA A 273 -7.30 -2.52 -11.44
C ALA A 273 -7.22 -1.32 -12.39
N THR A 274 -6.24 -0.42 -12.21
CA THR A 274 -6.03 0.75 -13.08
C THR A 274 -4.71 0.73 -13.84
N ALA A 275 -3.86 -0.28 -13.59
CA ALA A 275 -2.54 -0.41 -14.19
C ALA A 275 -2.41 -1.61 -15.14
N GLY A 276 -3.30 -2.60 -15.02
CA GLY A 276 -3.28 -3.83 -15.82
C GLY A 276 -3.77 -5.02 -15.00
N GLY A 277 -2.89 -5.57 -14.17
CA GLY A 277 -3.16 -6.78 -13.39
C GLY A 277 -2.70 -8.03 -14.10
N ILE A 278 -1.42 -8.36 -13.91
CA ILE A 278 -0.75 -9.55 -14.46
C ILE A 278 -0.60 -10.57 -13.33
N GLY A 279 -1.36 -11.65 -13.41
CA GLY A 279 -1.44 -12.66 -12.36
C GLY A 279 -1.55 -14.08 -12.91
N LEU A 280 -1.77 -15.01 -11.98
CA LEU A 280 -1.71 -16.45 -12.23
C LEU A 280 -2.83 -16.96 -13.16
N LEU A 281 -3.97 -16.25 -13.20
CA LEU A 281 -5.09 -16.56 -14.08
C LEU A 281 -5.05 -15.79 -15.41
N SER A 282 -4.06 -14.91 -15.63
CA SER A 282 -4.12 -13.98 -16.74
C SER A 282 -3.99 -14.64 -18.12
N ARG A 283 -3.29 -15.77 -18.24
CA ARG A 283 -3.21 -16.49 -19.51
C ARG A 283 -4.54 -17.14 -19.91
N GLN A 284 -5.33 -17.60 -18.95
CA GLN A 284 -6.63 -18.18 -19.24
C GLN A 284 -7.70 -17.09 -19.44
N HIS A 285 -7.69 -16.06 -18.59
CA HIS A 285 -8.81 -15.13 -18.44
C HIS A 285 -8.49 -13.66 -18.75
N GLY A 286 -7.27 -13.32 -19.16
CA GLY A 286 -6.85 -11.96 -19.50
C GLY A 286 -6.40 -11.16 -18.29
N LEU A 287 -6.05 -9.89 -18.51
CA LEU A 287 -5.68 -8.99 -17.41
C LEU A 287 -6.91 -8.63 -16.57
N THR A 288 -6.68 -8.19 -15.33
CA THR A 288 -7.77 -7.67 -14.47
C THR A 288 -8.57 -6.56 -15.18
N ILE A 289 -7.88 -5.66 -15.89
CA ILE A 289 -8.52 -4.58 -16.66
C ILE A 289 -9.40 -5.05 -17.81
N ASP A 290 -9.23 -6.29 -18.31
CA ASP A 290 -10.04 -6.84 -19.42
C ASP A 290 -11.41 -7.33 -18.91
N ARG A 291 -11.48 -7.61 -17.60
CA ARG A 291 -12.71 -7.96 -16.89
C ARG A 291 -13.49 -6.77 -16.36
N LEU A 292 -12.89 -5.58 -16.40
CA LEU A 292 -13.55 -4.35 -16.00
C LEU A 292 -14.70 -4.02 -16.97
N ARG A 293 -15.86 -3.68 -16.42
CA ARG A 293 -17.06 -3.28 -17.17
C ARG A 293 -17.42 -1.82 -16.95
N ALA A 294 -17.20 -1.32 -15.74
CA ALA A 294 -17.31 0.09 -15.42
C ALA A 294 -16.41 0.47 -14.24
N VAL A 295 -16.09 1.75 -14.14
CA VAL A 295 -15.44 2.34 -12.97
C VAL A 295 -16.10 3.67 -12.64
N GLU A 296 -16.26 3.94 -11.36
CA GLU A 296 -16.65 5.25 -10.85
C GLU A 296 -15.41 5.95 -10.30
N LEU A 297 -15.23 7.21 -10.65
CA LEU A 297 -14.11 8.04 -10.23
C LEU A 297 -14.59 9.41 -9.75
N THR A 298 -13.79 10.02 -8.89
CA THR A 298 -13.85 11.45 -8.62
C THR A 298 -12.67 12.13 -9.30
N THR A 299 -12.94 13.04 -10.24
CA THR A 299 -11.94 13.77 -11.04
C THR A 299 -11.31 14.91 -10.25
N ALA A 300 -10.26 15.54 -10.80
CA ALA A 300 -9.46 16.53 -10.09
C ALA A 300 -10.27 17.74 -9.60
N ASP A 301 -11.36 18.08 -10.28
CA ASP A 301 -12.27 19.17 -9.94
C ASP A 301 -13.29 18.81 -8.84
N GLY A 302 -13.38 17.53 -8.44
CA GLY A 302 -14.34 16.98 -7.49
C GLY A 302 -15.58 16.36 -8.14
N THR A 303 -15.68 16.32 -9.47
CA THR A 303 -16.83 15.74 -10.17
C THR A 303 -16.82 14.21 -10.08
N HIS A 304 -17.98 13.61 -9.79
CA HIS A 304 -18.16 12.17 -9.86
C HIS A 304 -18.51 11.75 -11.29
N VAL A 305 -17.75 10.82 -11.85
CA VAL A 305 -17.88 10.34 -13.23
C VAL A 305 -17.92 8.83 -13.23
N ARG A 306 -18.84 8.26 -14.02
CA ARG A 306 -18.84 6.84 -14.37
C ARG A 306 -18.24 6.67 -15.76
N ALA A 307 -17.31 5.72 -15.90
CA ALA A 307 -16.69 5.38 -17.16
C ALA A 307 -16.92 3.90 -17.48
N SER A 308 -17.49 3.62 -18.65
CA SER A 308 -17.78 2.29 -19.20
C SER A 308 -17.64 2.32 -20.73
N ALA A 309 -17.95 1.22 -21.41
CA ALA A 309 -17.99 1.23 -22.88
C ALA A 309 -19.11 2.12 -23.46
N GLN A 310 -20.13 2.44 -22.67
CA GLN A 310 -21.31 3.22 -23.10
C GLN A 310 -21.35 4.64 -22.55
N GLU A 311 -20.53 4.96 -21.55
CA GLU A 311 -20.51 6.24 -20.84
C GLU A 311 -19.06 6.66 -20.58
N ASN A 312 -18.64 7.86 -21.03
CA ASN A 312 -17.24 8.30 -20.99
C ASN A 312 -16.23 7.23 -21.48
N PRO A 313 -16.41 6.67 -22.70
CA PRO A 313 -15.63 5.52 -23.18
C PRO A 313 -14.15 5.84 -23.40
N ASP A 314 -13.82 7.10 -23.61
CA ASP A 314 -12.47 7.63 -23.70
C ASP A 314 -11.75 7.60 -22.34
N LEU A 315 -12.42 8.00 -21.26
CA LEU A 315 -11.92 7.83 -19.89
C LEU A 315 -11.85 6.34 -19.53
N PHE A 316 -12.83 5.53 -19.92
CA PHE A 316 -12.83 4.09 -19.68
C PHE A 316 -11.67 3.37 -20.38
N TRP A 317 -11.29 3.84 -21.57
CA TRP A 317 -10.07 3.41 -22.24
C TRP A 317 -8.81 3.78 -21.44
N ALA A 318 -8.74 5.02 -20.94
CA ALA A 318 -7.57 5.55 -20.24
C ALA A 318 -7.33 4.88 -18.87
N VAL A 319 -8.38 4.64 -18.10
CA VAL A 319 -8.30 4.02 -16.77
C VAL A 319 -7.83 2.57 -16.81
N ARG A 320 -8.05 1.87 -17.92
CA ARG A 320 -7.54 0.51 -18.17
C ARG A 320 -6.07 0.52 -18.61
N GLY A 321 -5.20 1.05 -17.75
CA GLY A 321 -3.75 1.08 -17.93
C GLY A 321 -3.06 2.34 -17.39
N ALA A 322 -3.77 3.46 -17.29
CA ALA A 322 -3.22 4.75 -16.84
C ALA A 322 -4.09 5.45 -15.77
N GLY A 323 -4.97 4.72 -15.07
CA GLY A 323 -6.05 5.32 -14.27
C GLY A 323 -5.61 6.26 -13.15
N ALA A 324 -4.43 6.06 -12.56
CA ALA A 324 -3.88 6.95 -11.53
C ALA A 324 -3.72 8.41 -11.97
N ASN A 325 -3.78 8.70 -13.28
CA ASN A 325 -3.69 10.04 -13.84
C ASN A 325 -5.04 10.79 -13.92
N PHE A 326 -6.18 10.14 -13.77
CA PHE A 326 -7.47 10.75 -14.17
C PHE A 326 -8.44 10.98 -13.00
N GLY A 327 -8.17 10.44 -11.82
CA GLY A 327 -9.06 10.58 -10.68
C GLY A 327 -8.76 9.59 -9.57
N VAL A 328 -9.54 9.70 -8.50
CA VAL A 328 -9.60 8.70 -7.44
C VAL A 328 -10.78 7.79 -7.73
N ALA A 329 -10.51 6.52 -8.07
CA ALA A 329 -11.56 5.53 -8.23
C ALA A 329 -12.31 5.32 -6.90
N THR A 330 -13.62 5.18 -6.96
CA THR A 330 -14.52 4.98 -5.81
C THR A 330 -15.25 3.63 -5.86
N ALA A 331 -15.37 3.04 -7.05
CA ALA A 331 -15.84 1.67 -7.23
C ALA A 331 -15.44 1.13 -8.61
N PHE A 332 -15.34 -0.19 -8.71
CA PHE A 332 -15.13 -0.91 -9.97
C PHE A 332 -16.23 -1.94 -10.14
N GLU A 333 -16.67 -2.18 -11.38
CA GLU A 333 -17.57 -3.26 -11.72
C GLU A 333 -16.84 -4.25 -12.64
N PHE A 334 -16.81 -5.51 -12.25
CA PHE A 334 -16.13 -6.58 -12.96
C PHE A 334 -17.09 -7.69 -13.33
N GLU A 335 -16.93 -8.22 -14.53
CA GLU A 335 -17.47 -9.54 -14.89
C GLU A 335 -16.46 -10.60 -14.47
N VAL A 336 -16.87 -11.49 -13.56
CA VAL A 336 -16.01 -12.54 -12.99
C VAL A 336 -16.28 -13.89 -13.64
N GLU A 337 -15.34 -14.81 -13.45
CA GLU A 337 -15.37 -16.12 -14.08
C GLU A 337 -15.74 -17.21 -13.08
N GLU A 338 -16.34 -18.29 -13.58
CA GLU A 338 -16.47 -19.51 -12.79
C GLU A 338 -15.08 -20.13 -12.59
N THR A 339 -14.83 -20.59 -11.36
CA THR A 339 -13.62 -21.33 -11.03
C THR A 339 -14.00 -22.58 -10.25
N ASP A 340 -13.36 -23.69 -10.56
CA ASP A 340 -13.31 -24.84 -9.66
C ASP A 340 -11.98 -24.78 -8.87
N LYS A 341 -11.57 -25.92 -8.33
CA LYS A 341 -10.21 -26.12 -7.84
C LYS A 341 -9.20 -25.92 -8.96
N VAL A 342 -8.09 -25.30 -8.58
CA VAL A 342 -6.92 -25.07 -9.41
C VAL A 342 -5.74 -25.88 -8.86
N GLY A 343 -4.82 -26.26 -9.74
CA GLY A 343 -3.51 -26.78 -9.34
C GLY A 343 -2.59 -25.62 -8.97
N TRP A 344 -2.22 -25.50 -7.70
CA TRP A 344 -1.22 -24.54 -7.22
C TRP A 344 0.12 -25.25 -6.96
N ALA A 345 1.20 -24.64 -7.42
CA ALA A 345 2.54 -25.20 -7.30
C ALA A 345 3.58 -24.18 -6.84
N GLN A 346 4.41 -24.61 -5.90
CA GLN A 346 5.66 -23.97 -5.54
C GLN A 346 6.80 -24.98 -5.71
N LEU A 347 7.69 -24.73 -6.67
CA LEU A 347 8.83 -25.59 -6.95
C LEU A 347 10.13 -24.83 -6.68
N VAL A 348 11.11 -25.50 -6.10
CA VAL A 348 12.46 -24.97 -5.92
C VAL A 348 13.42 -25.85 -6.71
N LEU A 349 14.07 -25.26 -7.70
CA LEU A 349 15.11 -25.89 -8.51
C LEU A 349 16.48 -25.35 -8.09
N VAL A 350 17.49 -26.20 -8.19
CA VAL A 350 18.90 -25.81 -8.10
C VAL A 350 19.52 -26.01 -9.48
N SER A 351 20.22 -24.99 -9.97
CA SER A 351 20.86 -25.04 -11.28
C SER A 351 22.32 -24.59 -11.23
N PRO A 352 23.27 -25.38 -11.75
CA PRO A 352 24.65 -24.95 -11.95
C PRO A 352 24.79 -23.99 -13.15
N ASP A 353 23.78 -23.94 -14.02
CA ASP A 353 23.80 -23.16 -15.26
C ASP A 353 22.47 -22.42 -15.44
N ILE A 354 22.40 -21.21 -14.88
CA ILE A 354 21.21 -20.38 -14.96
C ILE A 354 20.92 -19.91 -16.39
N GLU A 355 21.92 -19.82 -17.27
CA GLU A 355 21.72 -19.45 -18.66
C GLU A 355 20.89 -20.53 -19.37
N GLN A 356 21.32 -21.78 -19.24
CA GLN A 356 20.60 -22.93 -19.79
C GLN A 356 19.19 -23.07 -19.19
N THR A 357 19.05 -22.94 -17.86
CA THR A 357 17.73 -22.98 -17.21
C THR A 357 16.77 -21.89 -17.72
N LEU A 358 17.26 -20.68 -18.00
CA LEU A 358 16.42 -19.62 -18.56
C LEU A 358 15.97 -19.93 -19.99
N VAL A 359 16.84 -20.52 -20.82
CA VAL A 359 16.47 -20.99 -22.17
C VAL A 359 15.38 -22.05 -22.11
N GLU A 360 15.60 -23.10 -21.30
CA GLU A 360 14.65 -24.21 -21.14
C GLU A 360 13.31 -23.72 -20.57
N PHE A 361 13.34 -22.83 -19.57
CA PHE A 361 12.14 -22.21 -19.03
C PHE A 361 11.36 -21.44 -20.10
N GLY A 362 12.06 -20.67 -20.95
CA GLY A 362 11.44 -19.94 -22.05
C GLY A 362 10.76 -20.85 -23.07
N GLU A 363 11.39 -21.97 -23.43
CA GLU A 363 10.84 -22.97 -24.36
C GLU A 363 9.61 -23.67 -23.77
N VAL A 364 9.71 -24.13 -22.51
CA VAL A 364 8.62 -24.79 -21.81
C VAL A 364 7.43 -23.85 -21.62
N ALA A 365 7.68 -22.60 -21.20
CA ALA A 365 6.63 -21.60 -21.04
C ALA A 365 5.91 -21.33 -22.35
N ARG A 366 6.64 -21.12 -23.46
CA ARG A 366 6.05 -20.89 -24.78
C ARG A 366 5.17 -22.06 -25.25
N ALA A 367 5.56 -23.29 -24.94
CA ALA A 367 4.81 -24.50 -25.29
C ALA A 367 3.64 -24.81 -24.34
N ALA A 368 3.55 -24.14 -23.20
CA ALA A 368 2.54 -24.43 -22.18
C ALA A 368 1.13 -24.08 -22.65
N ASP A 369 0.16 -24.91 -22.25
CA ASP A 369 -1.25 -24.67 -22.48
C ASP A 369 -1.74 -23.37 -21.83
N ARG A 370 -2.86 -22.86 -22.35
CA ARG A 370 -3.44 -21.56 -21.96
C ARG A 370 -3.86 -21.52 -20.49
N ASP A 371 -4.27 -22.66 -19.95
CA ASP A 371 -4.69 -22.85 -18.55
C ASP A 371 -3.52 -22.81 -17.55
N THR A 372 -2.27 -22.80 -18.04
CA THR A 372 -1.07 -22.95 -17.22
C THR A 372 -0.24 -21.68 -17.22
N THR A 373 -0.05 -21.09 -16.04
CA THR A 373 0.81 -19.92 -15.81
C THR A 373 1.89 -20.28 -14.80
N VAL A 374 3.16 -20.03 -15.13
CA VAL A 374 4.28 -20.25 -14.20
C VAL A 374 5.18 -19.02 -14.19
N PHE A 375 5.45 -18.50 -13.00
CA PHE A 375 6.40 -17.40 -12.78
C PHE A 375 7.71 -17.95 -12.24
N LEU A 376 8.82 -17.46 -12.77
CA LEU A 376 10.16 -17.78 -12.32
C LEU A 376 10.71 -16.63 -11.48
N VAL A 377 11.25 -16.94 -10.30
CA VAL A 377 11.98 -16.00 -9.45
C VAL A 377 13.36 -16.58 -9.13
N THR A 378 14.41 -15.77 -9.28
CA THR A 378 15.79 -16.17 -8.96
C THR A 378 16.59 -14.97 -8.45
N GLY A 379 17.81 -15.23 -8.03
CA GLY A 379 18.76 -14.23 -7.57
C GLY A 379 20.19 -14.57 -8.02
N PRO A 380 21.20 -13.93 -7.44
CA PRO A 380 22.59 -14.15 -7.84
C PRO A 380 23.02 -15.56 -7.42
N PRO A 381 23.81 -16.27 -8.27
CA PRO A 381 24.31 -17.58 -7.92
C PRO A 381 25.19 -17.52 -6.67
N ARG A 382 25.05 -18.52 -5.79
CA ARG A 382 25.89 -18.71 -4.60
C ARG A 382 26.70 -19.98 -4.75
N GLN A 383 28.01 -19.89 -4.58
CA GLN A 383 28.93 -21.04 -4.77
C GLN A 383 28.75 -21.73 -6.13
N GLY A 384 28.47 -20.95 -7.18
CA GLY A 384 28.25 -21.47 -8.54
C GLY A 384 26.88 -22.12 -8.78
N GLN A 385 25.94 -22.04 -7.82
CA GLN A 385 24.59 -22.58 -7.95
C GLN A 385 23.55 -21.46 -7.87
N SER A 386 22.55 -21.50 -8.75
CA SER A 386 21.37 -20.64 -8.68
C SER A 386 20.22 -21.40 -8.04
N VAL A 387 19.47 -20.72 -7.18
CA VAL A 387 18.20 -21.21 -6.65
C VAL A 387 17.09 -20.55 -7.44
N VAL A 388 16.28 -21.36 -8.12
CA VAL A 388 15.17 -20.91 -8.96
C VAL A 388 13.87 -21.34 -8.29
N GLN A 389 13.00 -20.38 -8.01
CA GLN A 389 11.67 -20.62 -7.46
C GLN A 389 10.65 -20.48 -8.57
N LEU A 390 9.78 -21.47 -8.72
CA LEU A 390 8.67 -21.45 -9.67
C LEU A 390 7.35 -21.39 -8.90
N TYR A 391 6.51 -20.42 -9.25
CA TYR A 391 5.15 -20.27 -8.74
C TYR A 391 4.18 -20.54 -9.89
N GLY A 392 3.47 -21.67 -9.84
CA GLY A 392 2.66 -22.17 -10.93
C GLY A 392 1.19 -22.30 -10.57
N LEU A 393 0.30 -21.91 -11.48
CA LEU A 393 -1.13 -22.20 -11.41
C LEU A 393 -1.58 -22.89 -12.70
N VAL A 394 -2.33 -23.97 -12.54
CA VAL A 394 -3.03 -24.67 -13.62
C VAL A 394 -4.53 -24.54 -13.34
N ASP A 395 -5.26 -23.85 -14.20
CA ASP A 395 -6.71 -23.66 -14.10
C ASP A 395 -7.46 -24.92 -14.58
N ASN A 396 -7.24 -26.02 -13.85
CA ASN A 396 -7.82 -27.32 -14.12
C ASN A 396 -7.93 -28.12 -12.80
N PRO A 397 -9.10 -28.72 -12.49
CA PRO A 397 -9.28 -29.48 -11.25
C PRO A 397 -8.76 -30.93 -11.35
N ASP A 398 -8.37 -31.42 -12.53
CA ASP A 398 -7.86 -32.77 -12.71
C ASP A 398 -6.39 -32.89 -12.28
N PRO A 399 -6.07 -33.67 -11.22
CA PRO A 399 -4.69 -33.80 -10.76
C PRO A 399 -3.73 -34.40 -11.80
N GLU A 400 -4.21 -35.25 -12.71
CA GLU A 400 -3.36 -35.85 -13.75
C GLU A 400 -2.92 -34.77 -14.76
N ILE A 401 -3.86 -33.92 -15.18
CA ILE A 401 -3.58 -32.77 -16.04
C ILE A 401 -2.65 -31.80 -15.32
N VAL A 402 -2.90 -31.47 -14.05
CA VAL A 402 -2.02 -30.58 -13.27
C VAL A 402 -0.58 -31.09 -13.24
N VAL A 403 -0.38 -32.38 -12.97
CA VAL A 403 0.96 -32.98 -12.99
C VAL A 403 1.58 -32.96 -14.39
N GLU A 404 0.81 -33.29 -15.43
CA GLU A 404 1.26 -33.24 -16.83
C GLU A 404 1.76 -31.84 -17.20
N ARG A 405 0.99 -30.78 -16.87
CA ARG A 405 1.31 -29.38 -17.18
C ARG A 405 2.55 -28.87 -16.44
N LEU A 406 2.75 -29.29 -15.18
CA LEU A 406 3.85 -28.82 -14.35
C LEU A 406 5.16 -29.61 -14.54
N THR A 407 5.09 -30.85 -15.03
CA THR A 407 6.25 -31.73 -15.19
C THR A 407 7.36 -31.12 -16.06
N PRO A 408 7.07 -30.52 -17.23
CA PRO A 408 8.11 -29.86 -18.03
C PRO A 408 8.86 -28.75 -17.29
N PHE A 409 8.15 -27.96 -16.47
CA PHE A 409 8.77 -26.90 -15.66
C PHE A 409 9.64 -27.45 -14.53
N ALA A 410 9.24 -28.56 -13.90
CA ALA A 410 10.04 -29.22 -12.87
C ALA A 410 11.35 -29.80 -13.41
N GLN A 411 11.49 -29.95 -14.73
CA GLN A 411 12.64 -30.54 -15.41
C GLN A 411 13.67 -29.51 -15.90
N THR A 412 13.43 -28.20 -15.78
CA THR A 412 14.37 -27.14 -16.22
C THR A 412 15.57 -26.93 -15.27
N GLY A 413 15.75 -27.84 -14.31
CA GLY A 413 16.78 -27.81 -13.27
C GLY A 413 16.64 -28.99 -12.31
N LEU A 414 17.53 -29.08 -11.31
CA LEU A 414 17.43 -30.12 -10.28
C LEU A 414 16.35 -29.75 -9.26
N LEU A 415 15.23 -30.48 -9.26
CA LEU A 415 14.15 -30.28 -8.29
C LEU A 415 14.62 -30.58 -6.87
N ALA A 416 14.73 -29.54 -6.04
CA ALA A 416 15.16 -29.62 -4.66
C ALA A 416 13.98 -29.65 -3.68
N GLN A 417 12.90 -28.91 -3.98
CA GLN A 417 11.67 -28.92 -3.19
C GLN A 417 10.46 -28.78 -4.11
N GLN A 418 9.33 -29.37 -3.71
CA GLN A 418 8.06 -29.23 -4.41
C GLN A 418 6.90 -29.21 -3.42
N GLN A 419 5.93 -28.36 -3.71
CA GLN A 419 4.60 -28.38 -3.14
C GLN A 419 3.62 -28.20 -4.29
N VAL A 420 2.76 -29.19 -4.52
CA VAL A 420 1.71 -29.14 -5.54
C VAL A 420 0.41 -29.57 -4.87
N VAL A 421 -0.63 -28.73 -4.95
CA VAL A 421 -1.91 -28.96 -4.28
C VAL A 421 -3.07 -28.56 -5.19
N LEU A 422 -4.16 -29.32 -5.13
CA LEU A 422 -5.46 -28.87 -5.65
C LEU A 422 -6.16 -28.05 -4.56
N THR A 423 -6.51 -26.82 -4.89
CA THR A 423 -6.96 -25.80 -3.93
C THR A 423 -7.90 -24.81 -4.61
N SER A 424 -8.58 -23.93 -3.86
CA SER A 424 -9.34 -22.83 -4.48
C SER A 424 -8.43 -21.64 -4.79
N TYR A 425 -8.82 -20.80 -5.75
CA TYR A 425 -8.07 -19.57 -6.04
C TYR A 425 -7.99 -18.65 -4.81
N ALA A 426 -9.02 -18.63 -3.96
CA ALA A 426 -8.99 -17.89 -2.70
C ALA A 426 -7.90 -18.36 -1.74
N GLN A 427 -7.66 -19.68 -1.65
CA GLN A 427 -6.58 -20.24 -0.83
C GLN A 427 -5.19 -19.86 -1.37
N VAL A 428 -5.00 -19.80 -2.69
CA VAL A 428 -3.77 -19.29 -3.31
C VAL A 428 -3.52 -17.84 -2.90
N MET A 429 -4.54 -16.98 -3.01
CA MET A 429 -4.43 -15.57 -2.65
C MET A 429 -4.28 -15.36 -1.14
N ALA A 430 -4.75 -16.31 -0.32
CA ALA A 430 -4.67 -16.25 1.13
C ALA A 430 -3.27 -16.48 1.71
N GLU A 431 -2.31 -16.99 0.92
CA GLU A 431 -0.89 -17.10 1.33
C GLU A 431 -0.26 -15.73 1.63
N ALA A 432 -0.85 -14.64 1.16
CA ALA A 432 -0.44 -13.30 1.53
C ALA A 432 -0.59 -13.06 3.04
N ALA A 433 0.47 -12.51 3.63
CA ALA A 433 0.51 -12.18 5.04
C ALA A 433 -0.45 -11.03 5.35
N ASP A 434 -1.16 -11.13 6.48
CA ASP A 434 -2.06 -10.08 6.92
C ASP A 434 -1.27 -8.85 7.37
N VAL A 435 -1.75 -7.68 6.95
CA VAL A 435 -1.22 -6.40 7.41
C VAL A 435 -1.79 -6.17 8.81
N GLY A 436 -0.96 -6.33 9.84
CA GLY A 436 -1.37 -6.13 11.23
C GLY A 436 -1.87 -4.71 11.52
N PRO A 437 -2.35 -4.43 12.75
CA PRO A 437 -2.95 -3.14 13.10
C PRO A 437 -2.02 -1.93 12.92
N ASN A 438 -0.71 -2.17 12.92
CA ASN A 438 0.31 -1.16 12.71
C ASN A 438 0.62 -0.91 11.22
N GLY A 439 -0.18 -1.45 10.30
CA GLY A 439 -0.03 -1.24 8.86
C GLY A 439 1.27 -1.82 8.29
N HIS A 440 1.67 -1.30 7.15
CA HIS A 440 2.97 -1.63 6.55
C HIS A 440 4.11 -0.93 7.29
N HIS A 441 5.32 -1.47 7.17
CA HIS A 441 6.50 -0.93 7.85
C HIS A 441 7.61 -0.45 6.91
N GLY A 442 7.43 -0.61 5.59
CA GLY A 442 8.47 -0.37 4.60
C GLY A 442 9.59 -1.41 4.71
N ARG A 443 9.63 -2.36 3.77
CA ARG A 443 10.67 -3.40 3.71
C ARG A 443 11.70 -3.12 2.60
N GLY A 444 12.75 -2.40 2.96
CA GLY A 444 14.02 -2.37 2.20
C GLY A 444 14.14 -1.37 1.05
N GLU A 445 13.05 -0.69 0.65
CA GLU A 445 13.06 0.36 -0.38
C GLU A 445 13.77 0.00 -1.71
N PRO A 446 13.44 -1.16 -2.32
CA PRO A 446 14.17 -1.67 -3.47
C PRO A 446 14.18 -0.71 -4.65
N VAL A 447 15.31 -0.63 -5.36
CA VAL A 447 15.32 -0.07 -6.71
C VAL A 447 14.90 -1.20 -7.64
N THR A 448 13.78 -1.02 -8.32
CA THR A 448 13.20 -2.01 -9.23
C THR A 448 13.23 -1.50 -10.66
N ARG A 449 13.53 -2.36 -11.64
CA ARG A 449 13.37 -2.10 -13.06
C ARG A 449 12.41 -3.12 -13.65
N SER A 450 11.55 -2.66 -14.55
CA SER A 450 10.59 -3.51 -15.22
C SER A 450 10.63 -3.32 -16.72
N ALA A 451 10.42 -4.40 -17.45
CA ALA A 451 10.26 -4.37 -18.90
C ALA A 451 9.34 -5.49 -19.38
N PHE A 452 8.85 -5.39 -20.61
CA PHE A 452 8.29 -6.53 -21.31
C PHE A 452 9.33 -7.12 -22.27
N LEU A 453 9.40 -8.44 -22.30
CA LEU A 453 10.30 -9.22 -23.12
C LEU A 453 9.46 -9.95 -24.18
N PRO A 454 9.55 -9.57 -25.46
CA PRO A 454 8.78 -10.19 -26.53
C PRO A 454 8.96 -11.71 -26.57
N VAL A 455 10.21 -12.16 -26.50
CA VAL A 455 10.61 -13.56 -26.59
C VAL A 455 11.83 -13.79 -25.71
N LEU A 456 11.85 -14.87 -24.93
CA LEU A 456 13.07 -15.29 -24.23
C LEU A 456 14.00 -16.00 -25.22
N THR A 457 15.06 -15.30 -25.65
CA THR A 457 16.08 -15.81 -26.59
C THR A 457 17.33 -16.31 -25.84
N PRO A 458 18.17 -17.15 -26.46
CA PRO A 458 19.47 -17.52 -25.88
C PRO A 458 20.37 -16.31 -25.59
N GLU A 459 20.32 -15.27 -26.42
CA GLU A 459 21.07 -14.03 -26.21
C GLU A 459 20.61 -13.30 -24.93
N PHE A 460 19.30 -13.14 -24.75
CA PHE A 460 18.75 -12.59 -23.51
C PHE A 460 19.12 -13.44 -22.30
N ALA A 461 19.01 -14.77 -22.39
CA ALA A 461 19.36 -15.69 -21.31
C ALA A 461 20.83 -15.52 -20.88
N GLN A 462 21.75 -15.41 -21.84
CA GLN A 462 23.16 -15.15 -21.58
C GLN A 462 23.40 -13.81 -20.88
N ASP A 463 22.76 -12.75 -21.37
CA ASP A 463 22.92 -11.41 -20.80
C ASP A 463 22.27 -11.30 -19.41
N ALA A 464 21.10 -11.92 -19.19
CA ALA A 464 20.45 -12.02 -17.89
C ALA A 464 21.30 -12.84 -16.90
N ALA A 465 21.88 -13.97 -17.32
CA ALA A 465 22.81 -14.74 -16.50
C ALA A 465 24.05 -13.91 -16.14
N ARG A 466 24.58 -13.11 -17.07
CA ARG A 466 25.67 -12.16 -16.80
C ARG A 466 25.26 -11.10 -15.77
N LEU A 467 24.05 -10.55 -15.88
CA LEU A 467 23.48 -9.61 -14.90
C LEU A 467 23.41 -10.24 -13.51
N LEU A 468 22.84 -11.45 -13.39
CA LEU A 468 22.71 -12.15 -12.10
C LEU A 468 24.07 -12.42 -11.45
N ARG A 469 25.09 -12.81 -12.23
CA ARG A 469 26.45 -13.04 -11.74
C ARG A 469 27.13 -11.77 -11.19
N THR A 470 26.67 -10.58 -11.54
CA THR A 470 27.22 -9.33 -10.98
C THR A 470 26.89 -9.14 -9.50
N GLY A 471 25.85 -9.80 -8.99
CA GLY A 471 25.35 -9.60 -7.62
C GLY A 471 24.58 -8.29 -7.41
N GLN A 472 24.41 -7.47 -8.45
CA GLN A 472 23.68 -6.19 -8.37
C GLN A 472 22.15 -6.39 -8.24
N VAL A 473 21.65 -7.51 -8.76
CA VAL A 473 20.25 -7.92 -8.71
C VAL A 473 20.11 -9.06 -7.72
N TYR A 474 19.36 -8.83 -6.64
CA TYR A 474 19.07 -9.87 -5.64
C TYR A 474 17.72 -10.56 -5.86
N PHE A 475 16.86 -9.98 -6.68
CA PHE A 475 15.57 -10.53 -7.09
C PHE A 475 15.38 -10.29 -8.58
N PHE A 476 15.19 -11.37 -9.34
CA PHE A 476 14.91 -11.35 -10.78
C PHE A 476 13.69 -12.22 -11.03
N GLN A 477 12.67 -11.68 -11.70
CA GLN A 477 11.42 -12.38 -11.97
C GLN A 477 11.10 -12.35 -13.47
N LEU A 478 10.63 -13.50 -13.96
CA LEU A 478 9.94 -13.63 -15.24
C LEU A 478 8.49 -14.03 -14.95
N ARG A 479 7.54 -13.16 -15.32
CA ARG A 479 6.12 -13.49 -15.32
C ARG A 479 5.72 -13.94 -16.71
N HIS A 480 5.29 -15.19 -16.83
CA HIS A 480 4.77 -15.74 -18.09
C HIS A 480 3.47 -15.04 -18.47
N MET A 481 3.44 -14.49 -19.69
CA MET A 481 2.32 -13.76 -20.29
C MET A 481 1.70 -14.60 -21.42
N GLY A 482 1.09 -13.96 -22.42
CA GLY A 482 0.42 -14.62 -23.53
C GLY A 482 -1.00 -15.08 -23.21
N GLY A 483 -1.50 -16.05 -23.97
CA GLY A 483 -2.88 -16.52 -23.86
C GLY A 483 -3.89 -15.39 -24.08
N ALA A 484 -4.90 -15.34 -23.22
CA ALA A 484 -5.98 -14.34 -23.23
C ALA A 484 -5.51 -12.88 -23.21
N ILE A 485 -4.33 -12.60 -22.62
CA ILE A 485 -3.76 -11.25 -22.62
C ILE A 485 -3.53 -10.77 -24.06
N ALA A 486 -3.08 -11.66 -24.94
CA ALA A 486 -2.75 -11.37 -26.32
C ALA A 486 -3.97 -11.34 -27.26
N ASP A 487 -5.12 -11.88 -26.83
CA ASP A 487 -6.37 -11.84 -27.60
C ASP A 487 -6.93 -10.40 -27.69
N THR A 488 -6.62 -9.56 -26.70
CA THR A 488 -7.03 -8.15 -26.69
C THR A 488 -6.09 -7.30 -27.56
N PRO A 489 -6.57 -6.57 -28.58
CA PRO A 489 -5.74 -5.71 -29.42
C PRO A 489 -4.99 -4.61 -28.64
N ALA A 490 -3.75 -4.33 -29.04
CA ALA A 490 -2.81 -3.38 -28.41
C ALA A 490 -3.25 -1.89 -28.36
N GLY A 491 -4.48 -1.56 -28.75
CA GLY A 491 -5.06 -0.21 -28.65
C GLY A 491 -6.44 -0.16 -27.99
N GLU A 492 -7.00 -1.31 -27.59
CA GLU A 492 -8.32 -1.37 -26.96
C GLU A 492 -8.35 -0.77 -25.56
N THR A 493 -7.20 -0.72 -24.89
CA THR A 493 -7.00 -0.04 -23.61
C THR A 493 -5.73 0.81 -23.63
N ALA A 494 -5.48 1.60 -22.59
CA ALA A 494 -4.22 2.34 -22.44
C ALA A 494 -3.01 1.40 -22.16
N PHE A 495 -3.27 0.17 -21.72
CA PHE A 495 -2.25 -0.88 -21.63
C PHE A 495 -2.03 -1.53 -23.02
N THR A 496 -0.87 -1.26 -23.62
CA THR A 496 -0.57 -1.62 -25.01
C THR A 496 0.23 -2.92 -25.17
N HIS A 497 0.96 -3.32 -24.13
CA HIS A 497 1.96 -4.39 -24.18
C HIS A 497 1.32 -5.79 -24.04
N ARG A 498 0.50 -6.17 -25.03
CA ARG A 498 -0.39 -7.35 -24.98
C ARG A 498 0.25 -8.66 -25.45
N THR A 499 1.20 -8.57 -26.38
CA THR A 499 1.82 -9.71 -27.07
C THR A 499 3.16 -10.21 -26.52
N PRO A 500 3.91 -9.50 -25.66
CA PRO A 500 5.15 -10.04 -25.10
C PRO A 500 4.96 -11.35 -24.34
N GLU A 501 5.89 -12.31 -24.50
CA GLU A 501 5.84 -13.60 -23.79
C GLU A 501 6.11 -13.47 -22.29
N PHE A 502 6.86 -12.46 -21.86
CA PHE A 502 7.18 -12.26 -20.45
C PHE A 502 7.13 -10.79 -20.02
N GLN A 503 6.78 -10.58 -18.76
CA GLN A 503 7.15 -9.38 -18.03
C GLN A 503 8.36 -9.69 -17.14
N VAL A 504 9.37 -8.83 -17.18
CA VAL A 504 10.64 -9.01 -16.47
C VAL A 504 10.74 -7.97 -15.37
N THR A 505 11.16 -8.38 -14.18
CA THR A 505 11.49 -7.46 -13.09
C THR A 505 12.84 -7.79 -12.48
N ALA A 506 13.67 -6.78 -12.25
CA ALA A 506 14.88 -6.89 -11.45
C ALA A 506 14.84 -5.92 -10.27
N MET A 507 15.26 -6.37 -9.08
CA MET A 507 15.45 -5.52 -7.92
C MET A 507 16.89 -5.55 -7.44
N GLY A 508 17.42 -4.37 -7.13
CA GLY A 508 18.76 -4.14 -6.62
C GLY A 508 18.78 -3.05 -5.54
N GLY A 509 19.92 -2.93 -4.85
CA GLY A 509 20.12 -1.95 -3.79
C GLY A 509 20.70 -0.61 -4.27
N ASP A 510 21.44 -0.61 -5.38
CA ASP A 510 22.10 0.58 -5.92
C ASP A 510 21.46 1.03 -7.25
N ARG A 511 20.95 2.26 -7.28
CA ARG A 511 20.21 2.81 -8.42
C ARG A 511 21.08 3.00 -9.66
N ALA A 512 22.30 3.50 -9.50
CA ALA A 512 23.16 3.82 -10.62
C ALA A 512 23.70 2.55 -11.28
N ALA A 513 24.14 1.58 -10.46
CA ALA A 513 24.56 0.27 -10.90
C ALA A 513 23.43 -0.47 -11.62
N LEU A 514 22.23 -0.52 -11.02
CA LEU A 514 21.09 -1.18 -11.65
C LEU A 514 20.67 -0.50 -12.95
N ASN A 515 20.67 0.84 -13.02
CA ASN A 515 20.44 1.57 -14.28
C ASN A 515 21.44 1.16 -15.36
N ASN A 516 22.73 1.24 -15.06
CA ASN A 516 23.78 0.95 -16.03
C ASN A 516 23.73 -0.50 -16.52
N ALA A 517 23.34 -1.44 -15.66
CA ALA A 517 23.23 -2.84 -16.03
C ALA A 517 21.94 -3.15 -16.81
N TRP A 518 20.81 -2.55 -16.39
CA TRP A 518 19.51 -2.71 -17.04
C TRP A 518 19.46 -2.05 -18.42
N ASP A 519 20.02 -0.84 -18.57
CA ASP A 519 20.03 -0.11 -19.84
C ASP A 519 20.81 -0.86 -20.94
N ARG A 520 21.75 -1.74 -20.56
CA ARG A 520 22.44 -2.64 -21.52
C ARG A 520 21.52 -3.74 -22.07
N LEU A 521 20.51 -4.16 -21.30
CA LEU A 521 19.50 -5.12 -21.73
C LEU A 521 18.36 -4.50 -22.53
N ALA A 522 18.31 -3.16 -22.64
CA ALA A 522 17.17 -2.45 -23.22
C ALA A 522 16.80 -2.89 -24.64
N HIS A 523 17.77 -3.38 -25.42
CA HIS A 523 17.56 -3.87 -26.78
C HIS A 523 16.76 -5.19 -26.86
N HIS A 524 16.62 -5.91 -25.74
CA HIS A 524 15.77 -7.10 -25.63
C HIS A 524 14.31 -6.78 -25.34
N PHE A 525 14.00 -5.54 -24.96
CA PHE A 525 12.72 -5.18 -24.37
C PHE A 525 11.83 -4.38 -25.32
N ASP A 526 10.52 -4.55 -25.17
CA ASP A 526 9.49 -3.77 -25.85
C ASP A 526 8.49 -3.24 -24.82
N GLY A 527 8.85 -2.11 -24.22
CA GLY A 527 8.00 -1.41 -23.26
C GLY A 527 8.24 -1.78 -21.80
N LEU A 528 7.34 -1.25 -20.94
CA LEU A 528 7.54 -1.23 -19.50
C LEU A 528 6.22 -1.44 -18.74
N TYR A 529 6.27 -2.24 -17.66
CA TYR A 529 5.17 -2.39 -16.73
C TYR A 529 5.34 -1.48 -15.51
N LEU A 530 4.49 -0.45 -15.42
CA LEU A 530 4.63 0.63 -14.43
C LEU A 530 4.50 0.18 -12.97
N SER A 531 3.76 -0.91 -12.71
CA SER A 531 3.50 -1.39 -11.34
C SER A 531 4.75 -1.91 -10.63
N PHE A 532 5.80 -2.24 -11.40
CA PHE A 532 7.10 -2.71 -10.90
C PHE A 532 8.26 -1.74 -11.17
N GLU A 533 7.99 -0.48 -11.52
CA GLU A 533 9.03 0.49 -11.89
C GLU A 533 9.25 1.61 -10.85
N THR A 534 10.51 1.83 -10.49
CA THR A 534 10.96 2.90 -9.57
C THR A 534 11.83 3.96 -10.24
N ASP A 535 12.10 3.82 -11.53
CA ASP A 535 12.74 4.83 -12.36
C ASP A 535 11.77 5.98 -12.64
N THR A 536 12.30 7.19 -12.54
CA THR A 536 11.57 8.45 -12.69
C THR A 536 12.11 9.27 -13.85
N ARG A 537 13.07 8.73 -14.62
CA ARG A 537 13.59 9.37 -15.82
C ARG A 537 12.45 9.58 -16.85
N PRO A 538 12.30 10.78 -17.45
CA PRO A 538 11.15 11.10 -18.32
C PRO A 538 10.96 10.15 -19.51
N GLU A 539 12.05 9.61 -20.07
CA GLU A 539 12.02 8.67 -21.18
C GLU A 539 11.30 7.35 -20.86
N ARG A 540 11.17 6.98 -19.57
CA ARG A 540 10.40 5.79 -19.18
C ARG A 540 8.90 5.94 -19.46
N LEU A 541 8.43 7.17 -19.61
CA LEU A 541 7.02 7.43 -19.93
C LEU A 541 6.63 6.87 -21.29
N THR A 542 7.52 6.96 -22.28
CA THR A 542 7.28 6.42 -23.62
C THR A 542 7.40 4.90 -23.70
N ASP A 543 8.14 4.28 -22.77
CA ASP A 543 8.19 2.82 -22.67
C ASP A 543 6.89 2.26 -22.09
N ALA A 544 6.29 2.95 -21.11
CA ALA A 544 4.99 2.54 -20.57
C ALA A 544 3.85 2.84 -21.55
N PHE A 545 3.89 4.02 -22.18
CA PHE A 545 2.87 4.50 -23.11
C PHE A 545 3.51 4.87 -24.45
N PRO A 546 3.43 4.00 -25.48
CA PRO A 546 3.93 4.32 -26.81
C PRO A 546 3.36 5.65 -27.34
N PRO A 547 4.08 6.38 -28.22
CA PRO A 547 3.75 7.78 -28.52
C PRO A 547 2.29 8.07 -28.90
N PRO A 548 1.58 7.26 -29.72
CA PRO A 548 0.17 7.50 -30.02
C PRO A 548 -0.74 7.40 -28.79
N VAL A 549 -0.45 6.46 -27.90
CA VAL A 549 -1.18 6.26 -26.63
C VAL A 549 -0.89 7.40 -25.68
N LEU A 550 0.38 7.78 -25.53
CA LEU A 550 0.76 8.92 -24.69
C LEU A 550 0.07 10.21 -25.16
N GLU A 551 0.05 10.50 -26.46
CA GLU A 551 -0.61 11.69 -26.98
C GLU A 551 -2.13 11.70 -26.75
N ARG A 552 -2.78 10.54 -26.81
CA ARG A 552 -4.20 10.41 -26.46
C ARG A 552 -4.42 10.65 -24.97
N LEU A 553 -3.59 10.05 -24.10
CA LEU A 553 -3.65 10.25 -22.65
C LEU A 553 -3.44 11.72 -22.28
N ARG A 554 -2.50 12.43 -22.92
CA ARG A 554 -2.27 13.87 -22.72
C ARG A 554 -3.48 14.72 -23.10
N GLY A 555 -4.17 14.35 -24.19
CA GLY A 555 -5.43 14.98 -24.59
C GLY A 555 -6.48 14.84 -23.50
N LEU A 556 -6.76 13.62 -23.05
CA LEU A 556 -7.72 13.36 -21.97
C LEU A 556 -7.33 14.01 -20.65
N LYS A 557 -6.03 14.12 -20.36
CA LYS A 557 -5.55 14.81 -19.17
C LYS A 557 -5.97 16.28 -19.16
N ASN A 558 -6.08 16.95 -20.31
CA ASN A 558 -6.59 18.33 -20.37
C ASN A 558 -8.06 18.43 -19.94
N ASP A 559 -8.86 17.40 -20.25
CA ASP A 559 -10.29 17.41 -19.97
C ASP A 559 -10.58 17.06 -18.51
N TYR A 560 -9.86 16.07 -17.95
CA TYR A 560 -10.14 15.51 -16.61
C TYR A 560 -9.22 16.03 -15.49
N ASP A 561 -8.00 16.50 -15.81
CA ASP A 561 -7.05 17.07 -14.85
C ASP A 561 -6.12 18.12 -15.50
N PRO A 562 -6.66 19.25 -16.01
CA PRO A 562 -5.87 20.28 -16.70
C PRO A 562 -4.81 20.92 -15.80
N THR A 563 -4.98 20.85 -14.49
CA THR A 563 -4.05 21.43 -13.51
C THR A 563 -2.92 20.49 -13.10
N ASN A 564 -2.95 19.26 -13.61
CA ASN A 564 -2.09 18.15 -13.24
C ASN A 564 -1.99 17.96 -11.72
N LEU A 565 -3.15 17.92 -11.05
CA LEU A 565 -3.27 17.63 -9.63
C LEU A 565 -2.71 16.23 -9.33
N PHE A 566 -3.06 15.24 -10.14
CA PHE A 566 -2.57 13.87 -10.04
C PHE A 566 -1.22 13.73 -10.77
N ARG A 567 -0.17 14.32 -10.18
CA ARG A 567 1.20 14.35 -10.75
C ARG A 567 2.21 13.44 -10.05
N ASP A 568 1.93 12.99 -8.84
CA ASP A 568 2.85 12.18 -8.03
C ASP A 568 2.64 10.67 -8.28
N ASN A 569 2.46 10.32 -9.55
CA ASN A 569 2.24 8.97 -10.06
C ASN A 569 3.21 8.70 -11.24
N PHE A 570 2.92 7.72 -12.11
CA PHE A 570 3.58 7.61 -13.41
C PHE A 570 2.96 8.66 -14.36
N ASN A 571 3.43 9.90 -14.21
CA ASN A 571 2.73 11.12 -14.61
C ASN A 571 2.65 11.34 -16.11
N VAL A 572 1.43 11.44 -16.61
CA VAL A 572 1.10 12.00 -17.93
C VAL A 572 0.75 13.47 -17.74
N LYS A 573 1.63 14.36 -18.23
CA LYS A 573 1.36 15.80 -18.23
C LYS A 573 0.25 16.17 -19.22
N PRO A 574 -0.63 17.12 -18.91
CA PRO A 574 -1.54 17.71 -19.91
C PRO A 574 -0.74 18.34 -21.06
N ARG A 575 -1.38 18.56 -22.21
CA ARG A 575 -0.72 19.29 -23.32
C ARG A 575 -0.46 20.73 -22.91
N GLU A 576 0.66 21.28 -23.37
CA GLU A 576 0.85 22.73 -23.36
C GLU A 576 -0.12 23.31 -24.40
N ILE A 577 -1.11 24.08 -23.94
CA ILE A 577 -2.12 24.74 -24.78
C ILE A 577 -1.60 26.08 -25.24
#